data_AF-L0N411-F1
#
_entry.id   AF-L0N411-F1
#
_cell.length_a   1.000
_cell.length_b   1.000
_cell.length_c   1.000
_cell.angle_alpha   90.00
_cell.angle_beta   90.00
_cell.angle_gamma   90.00
#
_symmetry.space_group_name_H-M   'P 1'
#
loop_
_entity.id
_entity.type
_entity.pdbx_description
1 polymer ?
#
loop_
_entity_poly.entity_id
_entity_poly.type
_entity_poly.pdbx_seq_one_letter_code
_entity_poly.pdbx_strand_id
1 'polypeptide(L)'
;MAPHATASDVAAVVARVESAGGEAFVSRGTSRTVVGLVGDVEQFGTLSLGALRGVAEVVRISVPYKLISRESHPDRSVVRVGGAPIGPGAPTLIAGPCAVETPEQTLRAALMARAAGATILRGGAFKPRTSPYAFQGLGEDGLRILADVRAETGLPVVTEVVDAHDVELVASYADMLQIGTRNAQNFALLQAVGDVGRPVMLKRGMSGTIEEWLMAAEYVAQRGNLDIVLCERGIRTFETATRNTLDIAAVPLVQRLSHLPVIVDPSHSGGRRDLVLPLTRAALAVGADGVIVDVHPDPATALCDGPQALVHEDLAELGAAMRGERAGGHRVLDGVASLP
;
A
#
# COMPACT_ATOMS: atom_id res chain seq x y z
N MET A 1 30.45 -16.04 -11.01
CA MET A 1 30.70 -17.20 -11.91
C MET A 1 30.70 -18.49 -11.10
N ALA A 2 30.33 -19.61 -11.72
CA ALA A 2 30.39 -20.94 -11.12
C ALA A 2 31.85 -21.38 -10.87
N PRO A 3 32.12 -22.25 -9.89
CA PRO A 3 33.50 -22.68 -9.58
C PRO A 3 34.22 -23.35 -10.77
N HIS A 4 33.47 -23.97 -11.68
CA HIS A 4 33.98 -24.64 -12.87
C HIS A 4 34.04 -23.74 -14.11
N ALA A 5 33.75 -22.45 -13.98
CA ALA A 5 33.73 -21.52 -15.11
C ALA A 5 35.14 -21.33 -15.68
N THR A 6 35.27 -21.54 -16.99
CA THR A 6 36.53 -21.39 -17.72
C THR A 6 36.79 -19.92 -18.08
N ALA A 7 38.02 -19.61 -18.51
CA ALA A 7 38.34 -18.29 -19.04
C ALA A 7 37.49 -17.91 -20.26
N SER A 8 37.11 -18.90 -21.09
CA SER A 8 36.20 -18.72 -22.23
C SER A 8 34.79 -18.34 -21.80
N ASP A 9 34.28 -18.97 -20.73
CA ASP A 9 32.96 -18.63 -20.17
C ASP A 9 32.93 -17.18 -19.64
N VAL A 10 34.00 -16.74 -18.97
CA VAL A 10 34.14 -15.35 -18.51
C VAL A 10 34.22 -14.38 -19.69
N ALA A 11 35.01 -14.70 -20.73
CA ALA A 11 35.12 -13.87 -21.92
C ALA A 11 33.78 -13.75 -22.68
N ALA A 12 32.97 -14.82 -22.71
CA ALA A 12 31.65 -14.80 -23.31
C ALA A 12 30.69 -13.84 -22.58
N VAL A 13 30.76 -13.77 -21.25
CA VAL A 13 29.99 -12.79 -20.45
C VAL A 13 30.45 -11.36 -20.76
N VAL A 14 31.77 -11.12 -20.73
CA VAL A 14 32.36 -9.79 -21.03
C VAL A 14 31.94 -9.33 -22.43
N ALA A 15 32.14 -10.17 -23.45
CA ALA A 15 31.79 -9.83 -24.83
C ALA A 15 30.30 -9.55 -25.00
N ARG A 16 29.42 -10.27 -24.30
CA ARG A 16 27.97 -10.03 -24.36
C ARG A 16 27.61 -8.66 -23.78
N VAL A 17 28.23 -8.27 -22.67
CA VAL A 17 27.99 -6.97 -22.02
C VAL A 17 28.54 -5.83 -22.89
N GLU A 18 29.76 -5.97 -23.41
CA GLU A 18 30.37 -4.99 -24.30
C GLU A 18 29.60 -4.82 -25.61
N SER A 19 29.05 -5.91 -26.17
CA SER A 19 28.22 -5.85 -27.37
C SER A 19 26.91 -5.07 -27.17
N ALA A 20 26.48 -4.90 -25.92
CA ALA A 20 25.33 -4.08 -25.55
C ALA A 20 25.72 -2.63 -25.22
N GLY A 21 27.00 -2.26 -25.30
CA GLY A 21 27.49 -0.93 -24.93
C GLY A 21 27.79 -0.75 -23.44
N GLY A 22 27.90 -1.86 -22.69
CA GLY A 22 28.31 -1.86 -21.29
C GLY A 22 29.81 -2.10 -21.09
N GLU A 23 30.29 -1.85 -19.87
CA GLU A 23 31.64 -2.20 -19.44
C GLU A 23 31.61 -3.38 -18.46
N ALA A 24 32.61 -4.27 -18.53
CA ALA A 24 32.71 -5.43 -17.66
C ALA A 24 34.10 -5.52 -17.00
N PHE A 25 34.11 -5.66 -15.68
CA PHE A 25 35.31 -5.73 -14.84
C PHE A 25 35.44 -7.10 -14.21
N VAL A 26 36.47 -7.85 -14.57
CA VAL A 26 36.70 -9.20 -14.05
C VAL A 26 37.57 -9.14 -12.80
N SER A 27 37.00 -9.58 -11.67
CA SER A 27 37.73 -9.81 -10.41
C SER A 27 37.90 -11.31 -10.17
N ARG A 28 39.16 -11.77 -10.16
CA ARG A 28 39.51 -13.18 -9.93
C ARG A 28 39.89 -13.38 -8.48
N GLY A 29 38.93 -13.81 -7.66
CA GLY A 29 39.18 -14.20 -6.27
C GLY A 29 39.74 -15.61 -6.16
N THR A 30 40.26 -15.95 -4.97
CA THR A 30 40.80 -17.28 -4.65
C THR A 30 39.74 -18.39 -4.68
N SER A 31 38.48 -18.06 -4.41
CA SER A 31 37.36 -19.01 -4.38
C SER A 31 36.32 -18.81 -5.49
N ARG A 32 36.17 -17.58 -6.01
CA ARG A 32 35.18 -17.23 -7.05
C ARG A 32 35.71 -16.14 -7.98
N THR A 33 35.32 -16.22 -9.24
CA THR A 33 35.43 -15.10 -10.19
C THR A 33 34.12 -14.31 -10.22
N VAL A 34 34.23 -12.99 -10.10
CA VAL A 34 33.13 -12.02 -10.19
C VAL A 34 33.35 -11.17 -11.43
N VAL A 35 32.28 -10.89 -12.19
CA VAL A 35 32.30 -9.95 -13.30
C VAL A 35 31.37 -8.80 -12.91
N GLY A 36 31.94 -7.64 -12.58
CA GLY A 36 31.18 -6.42 -12.30
C GLY A 36 30.75 -5.76 -13.61
N LEU A 37 29.48 -5.38 -13.72
CA LEU A 37 28.91 -4.79 -14.93
C LEU A 37 28.58 -3.33 -14.68
N VAL A 38 29.00 -2.44 -15.56
CA VAL A 38 28.72 -0.99 -15.49
C VAL A 38 28.05 -0.56 -16.79
N GLY A 39 26.90 0.11 -16.69
CA GLY A 39 26.11 0.55 -17.83
C GLY A 39 24.61 0.46 -17.55
N ASP A 40 23.81 0.40 -18.61
CA ASP A 40 22.36 0.31 -18.50
C ASP A 40 21.91 -1.07 -17.97
N VAL A 41 21.46 -1.08 -16.72
CA VAL A 41 21.01 -2.28 -16.02
C VAL A 41 19.75 -2.88 -16.66
N GLU A 42 18.88 -2.08 -17.26
CA GLU A 42 17.68 -2.59 -17.95
C GLU A 42 18.07 -3.33 -19.22
N GLN A 43 19.00 -2.76 -20.00
CA GLN A 43 19.57 -3.41 -21.16
C GLN A 43 20.27 -4.71 -20.78
N PHE A 44 21.04 -4.74 -19.69
CA PHE A 44 21.70 -5.96 -19.21
C PHE A 44 20.72 -7.06 -18.79
N GLY A 45 19.56 -6.69 -18.24
CA GLY A 45 18.48 -7.64 -17.92
C GLY A 45 18.01 -8.44 -19.14
N THR A 46 18.02 -7.82 -20.33
CA THR A 46 17.62 -8.49 -21.58
C THR A 46 18.68 -9.46 -22.13
N LEU A 47 19.93 -9.38 -21.67
CA LEU A 47 21.04 -10.18 -22.20
C LEU A 47 21.00 -11.65 -21.75
N SER A 48 20.07 -12.02 -20.86
CA SER A 48 19.91 -13.35 -20.28
C SER A 48 21.23 -13.94 -19.76
N LEU A 49 22.05 -13.10 -19.11
CA LEU A 49 23.40 -13.49 -18.66
C LEU A 49 23.38 -14.73 -17.75
N GLY A 50 22.33 -14.91 -16.95
CA GLY A 50 22.15 -16.09 -16.10
C GLY A 50 22.03 -17.42 -16.85
N ALA A 51 21.66 -17.39 -18.14
CA ALA A 51 21.59 -18.56 -18.99
C ALA A 51 22.93 -18.91 -19.67
N LEU A 52 23.95 -18.06 -19.54
CA LEU A 52 25.28 -18.33 -20.10
C LEU A 52 26.00 -19.41 -19.30
N ARG A 53 26.71 -20.30 -20.00
CA ARG A 53 27.52 -21.34 -19.37
C ARG A 53 28.52 -20.72 -18.40
N GLY A 54 28.71 -21.34 -17.24
CA GLY A 54 29.64 -20.87 -16.22
C GLY A 54 29.15 -19.68 -15.39
N VAL A 55 27.97 -19.11 -15.67
CA VAL A 55 27.33 -18.14 -14.78
C VAL A 55 26.60 -18.91 -13.67
N ALA A 56 26.91 -18.58 -12.42
CA ALA A 56 26.23 -19.17 -11.26
C ALA A 56 25.00 -18.37 -10.86
N GLU A 57 25.17 -17.05 -10.82
CA GLU A 57 24.14 -16.09 -10.42
C GLU A 57 24.47 -14.73 -11.06
N VAL A 58 23.44 -13.93 -11.27
CA VAL A 58 23.53 -12.53 -11.68
C VAL A 58 22.85 -11.72 -10.59
N VAL A 59 23.60 -10.81 -9.97
CA VAL A 59 23.11 -9.98 -8.86
C VAL A 59 23.06 -8.54 -9.35
N ARG A 60 21.87 -7.94 -9.29
CA ARG A 60 21.68 -6.52 -9.56
C ARG A 60 22.10 -5.72 -8.33
N ILE A 61 22.94 -4.69 -8.52
CA ILE A 61 23.42 -3.84 -7.41
C ILE A 61 22.43 -2.71 -7.12
N SER A 62 21.81 -2.12 -8.15
CA SER A 62 20.82 -1.04 -7.98
C SER A 62 19.41 -1.58 -7.75
N VAL A 63 18.59 -0.84 -7.01
CA VAL A 63 17.18 -1.18 -6.85
C VAL A 63 16.43 -1.12 -8.20
N PRO A 64 15.41 -1.98 -8.41
CA PRO A 64 14.65 -2.01 -9.66
C PRO A 64 13.60 -0.89 -9.80
N TYR A 65 13.21 -0.24 -8.70
CA TYR A 65 12.23 0.83 -8.62
C TYR A 65 12.90 2.21 -8.49
N LYS A 66 13.39 2.78 -9.60
CA LYS A 66 14.26 3.97 -9.55
C LYS A 66 13.51 5.23 -9.14
N LEU A 67 12.34 5.51 -9.73
CA LEU A 67 11.62 6.77 -9.56
C LEU A 67 11.15 6.99 -8.12
N ILE A 68 10.79 5.89 -7.45
CA ILE A 68 10.24 5.92 -6.09
C ILE A 68 11.27 5.60 -5.00
N SER A 69 12.53 5.35 -5.35
CA SER A 69 13.59 4.99 -4.39
C SER A 69 14.13 6.19 -3.60
N ARG A 70 14.61 5.94 -2.38
CA ARG A 70 15.39 6.94 -1.63
C ARG A 70 16.79 7.19 -2.19
N GLU A 71 17.29 6.28 -3.02
CA GLU A 71 18.57 6.46 -3.70
C GLU A 71 18.50 7.59 -4.74
N SER A 72 17.37 7.71 -5.45
CA SER A 72 17.14 8.77 -6.44
C SER A 72 16.51 10.03 -5.83
N HIS A 73 15.70 9.88 -4.78
CA HIS A 73 15.02 10.98 -4.10
C HIS A 73 15.23 10.89 -2.58
N PRO A 74 16.28 11.53 -2.03
CA PRO A 74 16.70 11.31 -0.64
C PRO A 74 15.68 11.73 0.42
N ASP A 75 14.93 12.79 0.14
CA ASP A 75 13.92 13.38 1.04
C ASP A 75 12.59 12.67 0.91
N ARG A 76 11.87 12.51 2.03
CA ARG A 76 10.54 11.89 2.02
C ARG A 76 9.48 12.83 1.43
N SER A 77 8.62 12.30 0.57
CA SER A 77 7.53 13.05 -0.06
C SER A 77 6.37 13.32 0.89
N VAL A 78 5.61 14.37 0.57
CA VAL A 78 4.30 14.66 1.16
C VAL A 78 3.29 14.72 0.03
N VAL A 79 2.29 13.83 0.07
CA VAL A 79 1.18 13.79 -0.89
C VAL A 79 0.02 14.61 -0.33
N ARG A 80 -0.63 15.44 -1.15
CA ARG A 80 -1.78 16.26 -0.73
C ARG A 80 -3.08 15.76 -1.33
N VAL A 81 -4.05 15.43 -0.48
CA VAL A 81 -5.38 14.95 -0.88
C VAL A 81 -6.41 16.00 -0.45
N GLY A 82 -6.97 16.74 -1.41
CA GLY A 82 -7.87 17.87 -1.10
C GLY A 82 -7.29 18.87 -0.09
N GLY A 83 -5.97 19.04 -0.08
CA GLY A 83 -5.24 19.90 0.86
C GLY A 83 -4.69 19.19 2.10
N ALA A 84 -5.24 18.04 2.50
CA ALA A 84 -4.75 17.24 3.62
C ALA A 84 -3.39 16.58 3.29
N PRO A 85 -2.31 16.82 4.07
CA PRO A 85 -1.00 16.25 3.79
C PRO A 85 -0.86 14.83 4.34
N ILE A 86 -0.26 13.93 3.57
CA ILE A 86 0.14 12.57 3.99
C ILE A 86 1.65 12.44 3.77
N GLY A 87 2.41 12.18 4.83
CA GLY A 87 3.88 12.12 4.78
C GLY A 87 4.52 12.39 6.14
N PRO A 88 5.80 12.80 6.18
CA PRO A 88 6.49 13.07 7.43
C PRO A 88 5.79 14.12 8.29
N GLY A 89 5.77 13.92 9.60
CA GLY A 89 5.22 14.87 10.57
C GLY A 89 4.05 14.29 11.35
N ALA A 90 2.93 15.02 11.39
CA ALA A 90 1.73 14.55 12.08
C ALA A 90 1.05 13.44 11.26
N PRO A 91 0.68 12.31 11.88
CA PRO A 91 0.06 11.19 11.18
C PRO A 91 -1.34 11.54 10.69
N THR A 92 -1.67 11.08 9.48
CA THR A 92 -3.00 11.28 8.87
C THR A 92 -3.97 10.21 9.34
N LEU A 93 -5.18 10.61 9.75
CA LEU A 93 -6.29 9.67 9.92
C LEU A 93 -7.21 9.73 8.70
N ILE A 94 -7.29 8.60 7.98
CA ILE A 94 -8.32 8.33 6.99
C ILE A 94 -9.36 7.44 7.67
N ALA A 95 -10.62 7.86 7.74
CA ALA A 95 -11.66 7.03 8.35
C ALA A 95 -13.01 7.18 7.64
N GLY A 96 -13.83 6.14 7.72
CA GLY A 96 -15.16 6.11 7.09
C GLY A 96 -15.66 4.68 6.92
N PRO A 97 -16.84 4.49 6.29
CA PRO A 97 -17.44 3.18 6.20
C PRO A 97 -16.74 2.28 5.19
N CYS A 98 -16.80 0.96 5.43
CA CYS A 98 -16.18 -0.02 4.54
C CYS A 98 -16.82 -0.02 3.13
N ALA A 99 -18.13 0.19 3.08
CA ALA A 99 -18.91 0.36 1.87
C ALA A 99 -19.85 1.56 2.03
N VAL A 100 -20.15 2.22 0.91
CA VAL A 100 -21.22 3.23 0.84
C VAL A 100 -22.53 2.47 0.69
N GLU A 101 -23.44 2.64 1.66
CA GLU A 101 -24.68 1.86 1.70
C GLU A 101 -25.91 2.74 1.47
N THR A 102 -25.98 3.88 2.18
CA THR A 102 -27.02 4.90 2.00
C THR A 102 -26.45 6.30 2.27
N PRO A 103 -27.12 7.38 1.83
CA PRO A 103 -26.70 8.74 2.14
C PRO A 103 -26.59 8.99 3.65
N GLU A 104 -27.62 8.58 4.41
CA GLU A 104 -27.67 8.78 5.86
C GLU A 104 -26.57 8.01 6.59
N GLN A 105 -26.37 6.73 6.24
CA GLN A 105 -25.32 5.89 6.83
C GLN A 105 -23.93 6.49 6.56
N THR A 106 -23.69 6.94 5.32
CA THR A 106 -22.40 7.48 4.91
C THR A 106 -22.10 8.81 5.60
N LEU A 107 -23.09 9.70 5.68
CA LEU A 107 -22.96 10.97 6.39
C LEU A 107 -22.69 10.76 7.88
N ARG A 108 -23.45 9.87 8.54
CA ARG A 108 -23.21 9.55 9.96
C ARG A 108 -21.81 9.00 10.19
N ALA A 109 -21.33 8.10 9.33
CA ALA A 109 -19.98 7.57 9.40
C ALA A 109 -18.91 8.65 9.16
N ALA A 110 -19.15 9.60 8.25
CA ALA A 110 -18.23 10.72 8.00
C ALA A 110 -18.16 11.69 9.20
N LEU A 111 -19.29 11.96 9.85
CA LEU A 111 -19.31 12.75 11.09
C LEU A 111 -18.56 12.04 12.23
N MET A 112 -18.70 10.71 12.34
CA MET A 112 -17.90 9.89 13.27
C MET A 112 -16.40 10.00 12.96
N ALA A 113 -16.01 9.84 11.70
CA ALA A 113 -14.63 9.98 11.25
C ALA A 113 -14.06 11.36 11.62
N ARG A 114 -14.80 12.44 11.31
CA ARG A 114 -14.42 13.82 11.66
C ARG A 114 -14.28 14.01 13.17
N ALA A 115 -15.19 13.46 13.97
CA ALA A 115 -15.13 13.53 15.43
C ALA A 115 -13.89 12.82 16.02
N ALA A 116 -13.41 11.75 15.37
CA ALA A 116 -12.15 11.10 15.72
C ALA A 116 -10.90 11.87 15.25
N GLY A 117 -11.07 12.95 14.49
CA GLY A 117 -9.97 13.76 13.94
C GLY A 117 -9.53 13.34 12.53
N ALA A 118 -10.35 12.59 11.79
CA ALA A 118 -10.04 12.24 10.41
C ALA A 118 -9.98 13.50 9.54
N THR A 119 -8.99 13.54 8.66
CA THR A 119 -8.80 14.62 7.67
C THR A 119 -9.13 14.18 6.26
N ILE A 120 -9.41 12.88 6.05
CA ILE A 120 -9.81 12.28 4.77
C ILE A 120 -10.91 11.24 5.06
N LEU A 121 -11.97 11.26 4.27
CA LEU A 121 -13.05 10.29 4.31
C LEU A 121 -12.73 9.11 3.38
N ARG A 122 -12.84 7.88 3.89
CA ARG A 122 -12.84 6.68 3.04
C ARG A 122 -14.26 6.13 2.84
N GLY A 123 -14.56 5.59 1.67
CA GLY A 123 -15.82 4.89 1.40
C GLY A 123 -15.75 4.05 0.14
N GLY A 124 -16.24 2.80 0.19
CA GLY A 124 -16.17 1.89 -0.96
C GLY A 124 -17.45 1.94 -1.80
N ALA A 125 -17.41 2.60 -2.96
CA ALA A 125 -18.52 2.61 -3.92
C ALA A 125 -18.58 1.32 -4.76
N PHE A 126 -17.42 0.72 -5.03
CA PHE A 126 -17.26 -0.58 -5.69
C PHE A 126 -16.62 -1.56 -4.69
N LYS A 127 -17.11 -2.81 -4.63
CA LYS A 127 -16.63 -3.82 -3.67
C LYS A 127 -16.20 -5.09 -4.42
N PRO A 128 -14.89 -5.37 -4.55
CA PRO A 128 -14.45 -6.63 -5.11
C PRO A 128 -14.70 -7.77 -4.12
N ARG A 129 -15.71 -8.60 -4.39
CA ARG A 129 -16.15 -9.69 -3.51
C ARG A 129 -15.74 -11.06 -4.06
N THR A 130 -15.42 -11.97 -3.15
CA THR A 130 -15.15 -13.38 -3.49
C THR A 130 -16.41 -14.10 -3.98
N SER A 131 -17.58 -13.75 -3.41
CA SER A 131 -18.87 -14.30 -3.85
C SER A 131 -19.58 -13.31 -4.78
N PRO A 132 -20.08 -13.75 -5.95
CA PRO A 132 -20.86 -12.89 -6.85
C PRO A 132 -22.23 -12.49 -6.27
N TYR A 133 -22.74 -13.22 -5.27
CA TYR A 133 -24.03 -12.93 -4.62
C TYR A 133 -23.91 -11.91 -3.48
N ALA A 134 -22.69 -11.55 -3.10
CA ALA A 134 -22.48 -10.54 -2.06
C ALA A 134 -22.72 -9.14 -2.62
N PHE A 135 -22.99 -8.18 -1.74
CA PHE A 135 -23.11 -6.77 -2.12
C PHE A 135 -21.85 -6.29 -2.86
N GLN A 136 -22.04 -5.81 -4.10
CA GLN A 136 -20.99 -5.38 -5.03
C GLN A 136 -20.66 -3.89 -4.93
N GLY A 137 -21.40 -3.14 -4.09
CA GLY A 137 -21.34 -1.68 -4.05
C GLY A 137 -22.46 -1.03 -4.86
N LEU A 138 -22.59 0.29 -4.72
CA LEU A 138 -23.59 1.11 -5.42
C LEU A 138 -23.06 1.70 -6.75
N GLY A 139 -21.79 1.46 -7.09
CA GLY A 139 -21.17 2.03 -8.29
C GLY A 139 -21.21 3.56 -8.28
N GLU A 140 -21.63 4.17 -9.40
CA GLU A 140 -21.70 5.63 -9.52
C GLU A 140 -22.63 6.29 -8.50
N ASP A 141 -23.76 5.66 -8.14
CA ASP A 141 -24.66 6.21 -7.12
C ASP A 141 -23.95 6.33 -5.77
N GLY A 142 -23.06 5.37 -5.45
CA GLY A 142 -22.19 5.45 -4.28
C GLY A 142 -21.16 6.58 -4.37
N LEU A 143 -20.62 6.85 -5.56
CA LEU A 143 -19.72 7.99 -5.80
C LEU A 143 -20.43 9.34 -5.63
N ARG A 144 -21.69 9.45 -6.08
CA ARG A 144 -22.52 10.65 -5.88
C ARG A 144 -22.77 10.91 -4.39
N ILE A 145 -23.11 9.86 -3.63
CA ILE A 145 -23.25 9.96 -2.18
C ILE A 145 -21.96 10.47 -1.53
N LEU A 146 -20.80 9.95 -1.93
CA LEU A 146 -19.51 10.43 -1.40
C LEU A 146 -19.24 11.89 -1.74
N ALA A 147 -19.62 12.34 -2.94
CA ALA A 147 -19.47 13.74 -3.33
C ALA A 147 -20.38 14.67 -2.52
N ASP A 148 -21.62 14.27 -2.26
CA ASP A 148 -22.56 15.02 -1.42
C ASP A 148 -22.05 15.12 0.02
N VAL A 149 -21.58 14.00 0.59
CA VAL A 149 -21.01 13.96 1.95
C VAL A 149 -19.72 14.78 2.04
N ARG A 150 -18.86 14.79 1.00
CA ARG A 150 -17.71 15.69 0.94
C ARG A 150 -18.14 17.15 0.98
N ALA A 151 -19.16 17.53 0.21
CA ALA A 151 -19.64 18.90 0.17
C ALA A 151 -20.18 19.36 1.54
N GLU A 152 -20.82 18.45 2.28
CA GLU A 152 -21.37 18.74 3.62
C GLU A 152 -20.30 18.77 4.71
N THR A 153 -19.34 17.85 4.67
CA THR A 153 -18.35 17.67 5.75
C THR A 153 -17.05 18.42 5.54
N GLY A 154 -16.72 18.75 4.29
CA GLY A 154 -15.43 19.28 3.86
C GLY A 154 -14.30 18.24 3.85
N LEU A 155 -14.59 16.96 4.13
CA LEU A 155 -13.57 15.90 4.10
C LEU A 155 -13.31 15.43 2.66
N PRO A 156 -12.07 15.52 2.15
CA PRO A 156 -11.73 14.94 0.86
C PRO A 156 -11.90 13.42 0.88
N VAL A 157 -12.19 12.85 -0.29
CA VAL A 157 -12.62 11.45 -0.42
C VAL A 157 -11.54 10.58 -1.05
N VAL A 158 -11.27 9.45 -0.40
CA VAL A 158 -10.63 8.28 -1.03
C VAL A 158 -11.63 7.14 -1.23
N THR A 159 -11.69 6.61 -2.45
CA THR A 159 -12.51 5.45 -2.80
C THR A 159 -11.76 4.51 -3.73
N GLU A 160 -12.14 3.23 -3.71
CA GLU A 160 -11.51 2.19 -4.52
C GLU A 160 -11.98 2.23 -5.97
N VAL A 161 -11.03 2.10 -6.89
CA VAL A 161 -11.28 1.78 -8.30
C VAL A 161 -10.87 0.34 -8.55
N VAL A 162 -11.76 -0.43 -9.19
CA VAL A 162 -11.59 -1.88 -9.37
C VAL A 162 -11.23 -2.24 -10.80
N ASP A 163 -11.68 -1.45 -11.77
CA ASP A 163 -11.47 -1.66 -13.21
C ASP A 163 -10.82 -0.43 -13.86
N ALA A 164 -9.97 -0.64 -14.86
CA ALA A 164 -9.31 0.43 -15.60
C ALA A 164 -10.31 1.31 -16.36
N HIS A 165 -11.45 0.74 -16.79
CA HIS A 165 -12.51 1.47 -17.47
C HIS A 165 -13.15 2.56 -16.59
N ASP A 166 -13.25 2.31 -15.29
CA ASP A 166 -13.93 3.21 -14.35
C ASP A 166 -13.01 4.32 -13.80
N VAL A 167 -11.73 4.36 -14.19
CA VAL A 167 -10.74 5.28 -13.59
C VAL A 167 -11.14 6.73 -13.76
N GLU A 168 -11.51 7.17 -14.97
CA GLU A 168 -11.93 8.55 -15.22
C GLU A 168 -13.19 8.91 -14.45
N LEU A 169 -14.17 7.99 -14.42
CA LEU A 169 -15.40 8.16 -13.67
C LEU A 169 -15.10 8.36 -12.18
N VAL A 170 -14.36 7.43 -11.56
CA VAL A 170 -14.02 7.53 -10.13
C VAL A 170 -13.19 8.78 -9.83
N ALA A 171 -12.24 9.14 -10.70
CA ALA A 171 -11.40 10.33 -10.55
C ALA A 171 -12.16 11.67 -10.66
N SER A 172 -13.34 11.66 -11.29
CA SER A 172 -14.22 12.84 -11.33
C SER A 172 -14.92 13.10 -9.99
N TYR A 173 -15.09 12.05 -9.17
CA TYR A 173 -15.73 12.14 -7.85
C TYR A 173 -14.73 12.11 -6.69
N ALA A 174 -13.56 11.46 -6.83
CA ALA A 174 -12.62 11.22 -5.74
C ALA A 174 -11.45 12.21 -5.71
N ASP A 175 -10.93 12.48 -4.50
CA ASP A 175 -9.72 13.28 -4.30
C ASP A 175 -8.45 12.42 -4.28
N MET A 176 -8.59 11.12 -3.98
CA MET A 176 -7.54 10.09 -4.06
C MET A 176 -8.14 8.76 -4.52
N LEU A 177 -7.42 8.04 -5.38
CA LEU A 177 -7.82 6.73 -5.88
C LEU A 177 -7.16 5.62 -5.05
N GLN A 178 -7.96 4.70 -4.50
CA GLN A 178 -7.44 3.51 -3.83
C GLN A 178 -7.32 2.35 -4.83
N ILE A 179 -6.15 1.72 -4.87
CA ILE A 179 -5.97 0.39 -5.45
C ILE A 179 -6.00 -0.64 -4.32
N GLY A 180 -7.01 -1.51 -4.32
CA GLY A 180 -7.16 -2.56 -3.33
C GLY A 180 -6.13 -3.68 -3.48
N THR A 181 -5.93 -4.44 -2.39
CA THR A 181 -4.95 -5.54 -2.32
C THR A 181 -5.10 -6.60 -3.43
N ARG A 182 -6.32 -6.82 -3.94
CA ARG A 182 -6.60 -7.79 -5.02
C ARG A 182 -6.12 -7.30 -6.39
N ASN A 183 -5.99 -5.98 -6.55
CA ASN A 183 -5.54 -5.33 -7.77
C ASN A 183 -4.10 -4.79 -7.66
N ALA A 184 -3.35 -5.14 -6.60
CA ALA A 184 -2.01 -4.63 -6.35
C ALA A 184 -1.00 -4.93 -7.49
N GLN A 185 -1.28 -5.93 -8.34
CA GLN A 185 -0.49 -6.27 -9.54
C GLN A 185 -1.35 -6.22 -10.82
N ASN A 186 -2.50 -5.55 -10.80
CA ASN A 186 -3.26 -5.28 -12.01
C ASN A 186 -2.58 -4.14 -12.78
N PHE A 187 -1.54 -4.45 -13.55
CA PHE A 187 -0.68 -3.44 -14.18
C PHE A 187 -1.42 -2.54 -15.19
N ALA A 188 -2.49 -3.04 -15.82
CA ALA A 188 -3.33 -2.21 -16.69
C ALA A 188 -4.05 -1.11 -15.87
N LEU A 189 -4.63 -1.50 -14.73
CA LEU A 189 -5.25 -0.55 -13.80
C LEU A 189 -4.22 0.41 -13.19
N LEU A 190 -3.04 -0.09 -12.78
CA LEU A 190 -1.97 0.75 -12.22
C LEU A 190 -1.50 1.84 -13.22
N GLN A 191 -1.37 1.48 -14.50
CA GLN A 191 -1.04 2.46 -15.54
C GLN A 191 -2.18 3.47 -15.74
N ALA A 192 -3.44 3.00 -15.80
CA ALA A 192 -4.58 3.89 -15.97
C ALA A 192 -4.73 4.91 -14.83
N VAL A 193 -4.55 4.51 -13.56
CA VAL A 193 -4.58 5.47 -12.43
C VAL A 193 -3.36 6.39 -12.40
N GLY A 194 -2.23 5.97 -12.99
CA GLY A 194 -1.08 6.84 -13.18
C GLY A 194 -1.36 7.97 -14.18
N ASP A 195 -2.14 7.71 -15.23
CA ASP A 195 -2.42 8.69 -16.30
C ASP A 195 -3.39 9.81 -15.90
N VAL A 196 -4.25 9.59 -14.90
CA VAL A 196 -5.36 10.52 -14.56
C VAL A 196 -4.95 11.68 -13.63
N GLY A 197 -3.72 11.68 -13.10
CA GLY A 197 -3.17 12.79 -12.31
C GLY A 197 -3.82 13.00 -10.92
N ARG A 198 -4.47 11.99 -10.36
CA ARG A 198 -4.95 11.99 -8.97
C ARG A 198 -3.98 11.28 -8.04
N PRO A 199 -3.86 11.68 -6.76
CA PRO A 199 -3.16 10.87 -5.77
C PRO A 199 -3.64 9.42 -5.76
N VAL A 200 -2.71 8.48 -5.63
CA VAL A 200 -2.99 7.04 -5.64
C VAL A 200 -2.55 6.41 -4.32
N MET A 201 -3.50 5.80 -3.60
CA MET A 201 -3.20 4.96 -2.45
C MET A 201 -3.12 3.49 -2.88
N LEU A 202 -1.92 2.93 -2.84
CA LEU A 202 -1.64 1.56 -3.27
C LEU A 202 -1.55 0.61 -2.07
N LYS A 203 -2.57 -0.23 -1.89
CA LYS A 203 -2.53 -1.30 -0.88
C LYS A 203 -1.59 -2.41 -1.30
N ARG A 204 -0.77 -2.90 -0.36
CA ARG A 204 0.08 -4.07 -0.57
C ARG A 204 -0.76 -5.29 -0.96
N GLY A 205 -0.30 -6.07 -1.93
CA GLY A 205 -0.89 -7.36 -2.28
C GLY A 205 -0.78 -8.35 -1.12
N MET A 206 -1.82 -9.14 -0.87
CA MET A 206 -1.86 -10.06 0.29
C MET A 206 -0.73 -11.10 0.33
N SER A 207 -0.06 -11.34 -0.80
CA SER A 207 1.11 -12.22 -0.88
C SER A 207 2.30 -11.52 -1.53
N GLY A 208 2.23 -10.20 -1.72
CA GLY A 208 3.28 -9.43 -2.36
C GLY A 208 4.45 -9.19 -1.41
N THR A 209 5.66 -9.41 -1.90
CA THR A 209 6.89 -8.94 -1.24
C THR A 209 6.95 -7.41 -1.24
N ILE A 210 7.85 -6.84 -0.44
CA ILE A 210 8.09 -5.39 -0.44
C ILE A 210 8.59 -4.92 -1.80
N GLU A 211 9.49 -5.68 -2.44
CA GLU A 211 9.98 -5.34 -3.78
C GLU A 211 8.85 -5.31 -4.81
N GLU A 212 7.97 -6.31 -4.84
CA GLU A 212 6.83 -6.33 -5.78
C GLU A 212 5.86 -5.17 -5.52
N TRP A 213 5.67 -4.78 -4.26
CA TRP A 213 4.84 -3.64 -3.92
C TRP A 213 5.45 -2.31 -4.37
N LEU A 214 6.76 -2.14 -4.19
CA LEU A 214 7.51 -0.98 -4.66
C LEU A 214 7.55 -0.93 -6.20
N MET A 215 7.67 -2.08 -6.87
CA MET A 215 7.56 -2.15 -8.33
C MET A 215 6.16 -1.79 -8.81
N ALA A 216 5.09 -2.20 -8.10
CA ALA A 216 3.74 -1.78 -8.45
C ALA A 216 3.55 -0.25 -8.31
N ALA A 217 4.19 0.39 -7.33
CA ALA A 217 4.24 1.85 -7.24
C ALA A 217 5.05 2.46 -8.40
N GLU A 218 6.16 1.84 -8.79
CA GLU A 218 6.96 2.26 -9.95
C GLU A 218 6.15 2.26 -11.26
N TYR A 219 5.22 1.31 -11.45
CA TYR A 219 4.29 1.31 -12.60
C TYR A 219 3.40 2.56 -12.66
N VAL A 220 2.94 3.05 -11.50
CA VAL A 220 2.16 4.31 -11.42
C VAL A 220 3.08 5.50 -11.67
N ALA A 221 4.26 5.51 -11.05
CA ALA A 221 5.26 6.57 -11.19
C ALA A 221 5.75 6.74 -12.64
N GLN A 222 5.93 5.65 -13.37
CA GLN A 222 6.38 5.65 -14.77
C GLN A 222 5.40 6.38 -15.71
N ARG A 223 4.13 6.52 -15.31
CA ARG A 223 3.13 7.30 -16.04
C ARG A 223 3.19 8.80 -15.75
N GLY A 224 4.10 9.23 -14.88
CA GLY A 224 4.30 10.63 -14.51
C GLY A 224 3.60 11.04 -13.21
N ASN A 225 2.97 10.10 -12.49
CA ASN A 225 2.27 10.39 -11.24
C ASN A 225 3.07 9.86 -10.03
N LEU A 226 3.73 10.78 -9.33
CA LEU A 226 4.51 10.50 -8.12
C LEU A 226 3.71 10.73 -6.82
N ASP A 227 2.45 11.14 -6.91
CA ASP A 227 1.57 11.34 -5.75
C ASP A 227 1.01 10.00 -5.24
N ILE A 228 1.92 9.14 -4.77
CA ILE A 228 1.62 7.77 -4.39
C ILE A 228 1.75 7.62 -2.87
N VAL A 229 0.75 7.01 -2.23
CA VAL A 229 0.74 6.64 -0.81
C VAL A 229 0.69 5.13 -0.70
N LEU A 230 1.67 4.54 -0.02
CA LEU A 230 1.76 3.11 0.20
C LEU A 230 0.93 2.74 1.44
N CYS A 231 -0.01 1.81 1.34
CA CYS A 231 -0.75 1.25 2.47
C CYS A 231 -0.40 -0.22 2.77
N GLU A 232 0.30 -0.48 3.88
CA GLU A 232 0.50 -1.83 4.44
C GLU A 232 -0.82 -2.31 5.07
N ARG A 233 -1.21 -3.56 4.83
CA ARG A 233 -2.57 -4.06 5.17
C ARG A 233 -2.62 -5.53 5.56
N GLY A 234 -1.47 -6.10 5.87
CA GLY A 234 -1.24 -7.49 6.22
C GLY A 234 -1.03 -8.40 5.02
N ILE A 235 -0.21 -9.42 5.27
CA ILE A 235 0.11 -10.50 4.35
C ILE A 235 -0.53 -11.82 4.81
N ARG A 236 -0.75 -12.72 3.86
CA ARG A 236 -1.21 -14.08 4.10
C ARG A 236 -0.04 -14.91 4.62
N THR A 237 -0.29 -15.60 5.72
CA THR A 237 0.66 -16.54 6.33
C THR A 237 -0.09 -17.85 6.64
N PHE A 238 0.54 -18.73 7.42
CA PHE A 238 -0.11 -19.94 7.95
C PHE A 238 -1.04 -19.64 9.15
N GLU A 239 -0.97 -18.45 9.73
CA GLU A 239 -1.76 -18.06 10.91
C GLU A 239 -3.23 -17.86 10.55
N THR A 240 -4.14 -18.29 11.42
CA THR A 240 -5.60 -18.29 11.18
C THR A 240 -6.39 -17.45 12.19
N ALA A 241 -5.79 -17.02 13.31
CA ALA A 241 -6.43 -16.19 14.32
C ALA A 241 -6.69 -14.75 13.87
N THR A 242 -6.04 -14.31 12.79
CA THR A 242 -6.22 -12.99 12.16
C THR A 242 -6.52 -13.17 10.68
N ARG A 243 -7.21 -12.19 10.07
CA ARG A 243 -7.52 -12.25 8.63
C ARG A 243 -6.26 -12.24 7.77
N ASN A 244 -5.29 -11.43 8.15
CA ASN A 244 -3.93 -11.37 7.60
C ASN A 244 -2.96 -11.05 8.75
N THR A 245 -1.71 -11.44 8.63
CA THR A 245 -0.66 -11.03 9.56
C THR A 245 -0.17 -9.65 9.18
N LEU A 246 -0.36 -8.63 10.04
CA LEU A 246 0.18 -7.30 9.80
C LEU A 246 1.72 -7.34 9.83
N ASP A 247 2.35 -7.00 8.70
CA ASP A 247 3.80 -6.91 8.59
C ASP A 247 4.26 -5.51 9.03
N ILE A 248 4.30 -5.28 10.34
CA ILE A 248 4.63 -3.96 10.90
C ILE A 248 6.06 -3.51 10.58
N ALA A 249 6.96 -4.46 10.31
CA ALA A 249 8.34 -4.17 9.92
C ALA A 249 8.44 -3.56 8.51
N ALA A 250 7.42 -3.76 7.66
CA ALA A 250 7.37 -3.16 6.33
C ALA A 250 7.40 -1.63 6.37
N VAL A 251 6.81 -1.00 7.39
CA VAL A 251 6.76 0.47 7.50
C VAL A 251 8.15 1.11 7.54
N PRO A 252 9.01 0.83 8.54
CA PRO A 252 10.34 1.44 8.61
C PRO A 252 11.29 0.92 7.51
N LEU A 253 11.08 -0.30 7.01
CA LEU A 253 11.86 -0.83 5.90
C LEU A 253 11.56 -0.07 4.61
N VAL A 254 10.29 0.11 4.25
CA VAL A 254 9.88 0.86 3.07
C VAL A 254 10.27 2.32 3.17
N GLN A 255 10.11 2.99 4.31
CA GLN A 255 10.58 4.37 4.50
C GLN A 255 12.10 4.55 4.38
N ARG A 256 12.88 3.46 4.45
CA ARG A 256 14.32 3.47 4.12
C ARG A 256 14.59 3.24 2.64
N LEU A 257 13.75 2.48 1.95
CA LEU A 257 13.92 2.11 0.55
C LEU A 257 13.28 3.11 -0.42
N SER A 258 12.17 3.73 -0.02
CA SER A 258 11.34 4.64 -0.82
C SER A 258 11.09 5.96 -0.09
N HIS A 259 10.95 7.03 -0.86
CA HIS A 259 10.59 8.35 -0.34
C HIS A 259 9.07 8.53 -0.15
N LEU A 260 8.26 7.60 -0.68
CA LEU A 260 6.80 7.69 -0.63
C LEU A 260 6.27 7.57 0.80
N PRO A 261 5.16 8.25 1.15
CA PRO A 261 4.47 8.04 2.42
C PRO A 261 4.00 6.60 2.61
N VAL A 262 4.09 6.09 3.85
CA VAL A 262 3.64 4.75 4.21
C VAL A 262 2.62 4.80 5.34
N ILE A 263 1.39 4.39 5.07
CA ILE A 263 0.29 4.27 6.03
C ILE A 263 -0.05 2.80 6.32
N VAL A 264 -0.87 2.56 7.34
CA VAL A 264 -1.30 1.20 7.73
C VAL A 264 -2.83 1.08 7.74
N ASP A 265 -3.34 -0.07 7.30
CA ASP A 265 -4.74 -0.49 7.45
C ASP A 265 -4.86 -1.51 8.62
N PRO A 266 -5.15 -1.05 9.85
CA PRO A 266 -5.34 -1.93 11.00
C PRO A 266 -6.67 -2.70 10.94
N SER A 267 -7.67 -2.19 10.22
CA SER A 267 -8.99 -2.82 10.11
C SER A 267 -8.96 -4.12 9.31
N HIS A 268 -8.38 -4.10 8.11
CA HIS A 268 -8.38 -5.26 7.22
C HIS A 268 -7.20 -6.22 7.44
N SER A 269 -6.15 -5.77 8.14
CA SER A 269 -5.04 -6.64 8.53
C SER A 269 -5.51 -7.61 9.61
N GLY A 270 -5.87 -7.12 10.81
CA GLY A 270 -6.41 -7.95 11.88
C GLY A 270 -7.77 -8.57 11.56
N GLY A 271 -8.65 -7.81 10.89
CA GLY A 271 -10.00 -8.26 10.51
C GLY A 271 -10.97 -8.40 11.69
N ARG A 272 -10.66 -7.78 12.84
CA ARG A 272 -11.44 -7.80 14.07
C ARG A 272 -11.37 -6.44 14.77
N ARG A 273 -12.50 -5.97 15.30
CA ARG A 273 -12.62 -4.66 15.95
C ARG A 273 -11.68 -4.49 17.14
N ASP A 274 -11.53 -5.53 17.97
CA ASP A 274 -10.68 -5.51 19.17
C ASP A 274 -9.17 -5.36 18.88
N LEU A 275 -8.76 -5.64 17.64
CA LEU A 275 -7.37 -5.48 17.19
C LEU A 275 -7.11 -4.09 16.57
N VAL A 276 -8.13 -3.34 16.15
CA VAL A 276 -7.94 -2.11 15.38
C VAL A 276 -7.17 -1.05 16.16
N LEU A 277 -7.56 -0.76 17.40
CA LEU A 277 -6.91 0.27 18.22
C LEU A 277 -5.48 -0.13 18.66
N PRO A 278 -5.22 -1.36 19.13
CA PRO A 278 -3.84 -1.82 19.37
C PRO A 278 -2.94 -1.74 18.12
N LEU A 279 -3.43 -2.18 16.95
CA LEU A 279 -2.65 -2.13 15.71
C LEU A 279 -2.46 -0.70 15.19
N THR A 280 -3.43 0.19 15.41
CA THR A 280 -3.28 1.63 15.14
C THR A 280 -2.12 2.21 15.95
N ARG A 281 -2.06 1.92 17.25
CA ARG A 281 -0.95 2.38 18.10
C ARG A 281 0.40 1.82 17.64
N ALA A 282 0.44 0.54 17.28
CA ALA A 282 1.66 -0.08 16.75
C ALA A 282 2.13 0.60 15.45
N ALA A 283 1.21 0.91 14.54
CA ALA A 283 1.49 1.64 13.29
C ALA A 283 2.08 3.02 13.56
N LEU A 284 1.46 3.79 14.46
CA LEU A 284 1.95 5.13 14.81
C LEU A 284 3.30 5.06 15.53
N ALA A 285 3.49 4.10 16.44
CA ALA A 285 4.72 3.93 17.20
C ALA A 285 5.92 3.53 16.33
N VAL A 286 5.70 2.73 15.28
CA VAL A 286 6.75 2.36 14.31
C VAL A 286 7.05 3.47 13.28
N GLY A 287 6.26 4.54 13.27
CA GLY A 287 6.47 5.71 12.43
C GLY A 287 5.67 5.74 11.13
N ALA A 288 4.53 5.05 11.04
CA ALA A 288 3.63 5.19 9.89
C ALA A 288 3.12 6.64 9.75
N ASP A 289 2.96 7.08 8.51
CA ASP A 289 2.54 8.44 8.15
C ASP A 289 1.04 8.68 8.31
N GLY A 290 0.33 7.62 8.70
CA GLY A 290 -1.10 7.63 8.92
C GLY A 290 -1.68 6.24 9.02
N VAL A 291 -2.99 6.19 9.20
CA VAL A 291 -3.79 4.97 9.19
C VAL A 291 -5.08 5.16 8.41
N ILE A 292 -5.59 4.06 7.84
CA ILE A 292 -6.93 3.98 7.26
C ILE A 292 -7.81 3.02 8.07
N VAL A 293 -8.90 3.54 8.62
CA VAL A 293 -9.74 2.84 9.62
C VAL A 293 -11.20 2.77 9.18
N ASP A 294 -11.79 1.59 9.37
CA ASP A 294 -13.23 1.39 9.17
C ASP A 294 -14.01 1.88 10.38
N VAL A 295 -14.97 2.78 10.15
CA VAL A 295 -15.96 3.19 11.16
C VAL A 295 -17.37 2.97 10.61
N HIS A 296 -18.29 2.52 11.44
CA HIS A 296 -19.67 2.30 11.03
C HIS A 296 -20.64 2.70 12.14
N PRO A 297 -21.75 3.42 11.84
CA PRO A 297 -22.72 3.82 12.86
C PRO A 297 -23.47 2.65 13.49
N ASP A 298 -23.61 1.54 12.75
CA ASP A 298 -24.24 0.30 13.24
C ASP A 298 -23.60 -0.93 12.55
N PRO A 299 -22.47 -1.47 13.04
CA PRO A 299 -21.76 -2.55 12.34
C PRO A 299 -22.54 -3.86 12.26
N ALA A 300 -23.57 -4.06 13.08
CA ALA A 300 -24.37 -5.28 13.09
C ALA A 300 -25.24 -5.42 11.83
N THR A 301 -25.60 -4.29 11.21
CA THR A 301 -26.40 -4.23 9.98
C THR A 301 -25.59 -3.95 8.72
N ALA A 302 -24.26 -3.81 8.84
CA ALA A 302 -23.38 -3.49 7.73
C ALA A 302 -23.41 -4.57 6.62
N LEU A 303 -23.51 -4.13 5.38
CA LEU A 303 -23.53 -5.01 4.19
C LEU A 303 -22.15 -5.59 3.86
N CYS A 304 -21.10 -4.99 4.42
CA CYS A 304 -19.73 -5.43 4.24
C CYS A 304 -18.91 -5.14 5.49
N ASP A 305 -18.11 -6.12 5.93
CA ASP A 305 -16.99 -5.89 6.85
C ASP A 305 -17.38 -5.27 8.22
N GLY A 306 -18.61 -5.50 8.68
CA GLY A 306 -19.10 -5.07 9.99
C GLY A 306 -18.22 -5.51 11.19
N PRO A 307 -17.73 -6.76 11.28
CA PRO A 307 -16.99 -7.23 12.46
C PRO A 307 -15.68 -6.49 12.79
N GLN A 308 -15.09 -5.76 11.84
CA GLN A 308 -13.88 -4.95 12.09
C GLN A 308 -14.13 -3.46 12.26
N ALA A 309 -15.33 -2.97 11.96
CA ALA A 309 -15.61 -1.54 11.99
C ALA A 309 -15.70 -1.04 13.44
N LEU A 310 -15.03 0.08 13.71
CA LEU A 310 -15.17 0.80 14.96
C LEU A 310 -16.55 1.48 15.04
N VAL A 311 -17.03 1.66 16.26
CA VAL A 311 -18.30 2.35 16.57
C VAL A 311 -18.04 3.65 17.32
N HIS A 312 -19.11 4.34 17.71
CA HIS A 312 -19.05 5.63 18.37
C HIS A 312 -18.19 5.60 19.65
N GLU A 313 -18.31 4.54 20.45
CA GLU A 313 -17.60 4.38 21.72
C GLU A 313 -16.07 4.29 21.55
N ASP A 314 -15.59 3.87 20.37
CA ASP A 314 -14.17 3.70 20.10
C ASP A 314 -13.48 5.00 19.65
N LEU A 315 -14.25 6.01 19.20
CA LEU A 315 -13.72 7.19 18.51
C LEU A 315 -12.85 8.07 19.40
N ALA A 316 -13.20 8.18 20.68
CA ALA A 316 -12.39 8.92 21.65
C ALA A 316 -10.99 8.29 21.80
N GLU A 317 -10.93 6.96 21.84
CA GLU A 317 -9.68 6.22 21.94
C GLU A 317 -8.87 6.29 20.64
N LEU A 318 -9.53 6.22 19.48
CA LEU A 318 -8.90 6.43 18.18
C LEU A 318 -8.26 7.81 18.08
N GLY A 319 -9.01 8.86 18.41
CA GLY A 319 -8.50 10.25 18.39
C GLY A 319 -7.34 10.46 19.36
N ALA A 320 -7.40 9.86 20.56
CA ALA A 320 -6.30 9.88 21.52
C ALA A 320 -5.04 9.19 20.96
N ALA A 321 -5.19 8.02 20.32
CA ALA A 321 -4.08 7.34 19.67
C ALA A 321 -3.43 8.19 18.58
N MET A 322 -4.22 8.87 17.74
CA MET A 322 -3.70 9.77 16.70
C MET A 322 -2.93 10.98 17.26
N ARG A 323 -3.25 11.45 18.47
CA ARG A 323 -2.52 12.53 19.17
C ARG A 323 -1.29 12.03 19.94
N GLY A 324 -1.03 10.72 19.93
CA GLY A 324 0.08 10.12 20.69
C GLY A 324 -0.18 10.04 22.21
N GLU A 325 -1.44 10.17 22.63
CA GLU A 325 -1.81 10.03 24.04
C GLU A 325 -1.71 8.56 24.46
N ARG A 326 -1.09 8.30 25.62
CA ARG A 326 -1.05 6.95 26.20
C ARG A 326 -2.47 6.53 26.57
N ALA A 327 -2.84 5.28 26.29
CA ALA A 327 -4.12 4.72 26.73
C ALA A 327 -4.26 4.90 28.26
N GLY A 328 -5.30 5.61 28.69
CA GLY A 328 -5.64 5.71 30.10
C GLY A 328 -6.08 4.35 30.61
N GLY A 329 -5.22 3.68 31.38
CA GLY A 329 -5.51 2.39 32.01
C GLY A 329 -5.32 1.20 31.08
N HIS A 330 -4.47 0.27 31.50
CA HIS A 330 -4.33 -1.05 30.90
C HIS A 330 -5.69 -1.77 30.90
N ARG A 331 -6.41 -1.75 29.78
CA ARG A 331 -7.22 -2.92 29.41
C ARG A 331 -6.25 -3.91 28.79
N VAL A 332 -5.65 -4.74 29.65
CA VAL A 332 -5.24 -6.07 29.20
C VAL A 332 -6.48 -6.68 28.55
N LEU A 333 -6.30 -7.37 27.42
CA LEU A 333 -7.37 -8.09 26.74
C LEU A 333 -7.90 -9.17 27.69
N ASP A 334 -8.78 -8.79 28.60
CA ASP A 334 -9.45 -9.70 29.52
C ASP A 334 -10.48 -10.48 28.71
N GLY A 335 -10.19 -11.77 28.48
CA GLY A 335 -11.11 -12.71 27.85
C GLY A 335 -10.65 -13.22 26.49
N VAL A 336 -9.49 -13.88 26.42
CA VAL A 336 -9.30 -14.92 25.40
C VAL A 336 -9.81 -16.22 26.01
N ALA A 337 -11.06 -16.57 25.68
CA ALA A 337 -11.54 -17.94 25.89
C ALA A 337 -10.57 -18.89 25.17
N SER A 338 -10.17 -19.95 25.87
CA SER A 338 -9.28 -21.00 25.38
C SER A 338 -9.64 -21.41 23.95
N LEU A 339 -8.71 -21.23 23.02
CA LEU A 339 -8.81 -21.74 21.66
C LEU A 339 -8.78 -23.29 21.71
N PRO A 340 -9.62 -23.98 20.90
CA PRO A 340 -9.66 -25.45 20.84
C PRO A 340 -8.41 -26.07 20.21
#